data_AF-A0A2D3VRW4-F1
#
_entry.id   AF-A0A2D3VRW4-F1
#
_cell.length_a   1.000
_cell.length_b   1.000
_cell.length_c   1.000
_cell.angle_alpha   90.00
_cell.angle_beta   90.00
_cell.angle_gamma   90.00
#
_symmetry.space_group_name_H-M   'P 1'
#
loop_
_entity.id
_entity.type
_entity.pdbx_description
1 polymer ?
#
loop_
_entity_poly.entity_id
_entity_poly.type
_entity_poly.pdbx_seq_one_letter_code
_entity_poly.pdbx_strand_id
1 'polypeptide(L)'
;MVSPTPTPTLLQPTLPMSKSQKRKQERRELSLQAAVLELDLNDPRFLDEKIQVESALQYNFKDLILLREAMYTLKWYAARLPNGVLLKEANYGLAQYGDGVLRDVLLACWFGQLGPDNTRMLIGKVQQRVQAVITDKYLKKVADDHGITDLIRKWYPTAMMKEPGEKGIATTIEALIGAVAIDSGGDREVLRKLLVRLLGVEL
;
A
#
# COMPACT_ATOMS: atom_id res chain seq x y z
N MET A 1 21.15 24.05 -39.39
CA MET A 1 21.34 23.34 -38.12
C MET A 1 20.39 22.15 -38.12
N VAL A 2 20.91 20.93 -38.27
CA VAL A 2 20.10 19.71 -38.41
C VAL A 2 19.97 19.07 -37.03
N SER A 3 18.73 18.91 -36.55
CA SER A 3 18.42 18.29 -35.27
C SER A 3 18.73 16.78 -35.31
N PRO A 4 19.33 16.20 -34.25
CA PRO A 4 19.58 14.77 -34.21
C PRO A 4 18.27 14.00 -34.00
N THR A 5 18.04 13.00 -34.86
CA THR A 5 16.93 12.05 -34.79
C THR A 5 17.06 11.17 -33.55
N PRO A 6 15.97 10.92 -32.79
CA PRO A 6 16.03 10.03 -31.63
C PRO A 6 16.25 8.58 -32.05
N THR A 7 17.26 7.95 -31.47
CA THR A 7 17.59 6.53 -31.63
C THR A 7 16.47 5.67 -31.01
N PRO A 8 15.88 4.71 -31.75
CA PRO A 8 14.85 3.84 -31.19
C PRO A 8 15.45 2.90 -30.14
N THR A 9 14.90 2.94 -28.93
CA THR A 9 15.22 2.00 -27.85
C THR A 9 14.76 0.61 -28.26
N LEU A 10 15.71 -0.29 -28.47
CA LEU A 10 15.45 -1.72 -28.70
C LEU A 10 14.75 -2.31 -27.46
N LEU A 11 13.47 -2.63 -27.60
CA LEU A 11 12.72 -3.46 -26.66
C LEU A 11 13.44 -4.81 -26.55
N GLN A 12 14.01 -5.10 -25.39
CA GLN A 12 14.59 -6.42 -25.14
C GLN A 12 13.46 -7.47 -25.20
N PRO A 13 13.64 -8.55 -25.97
CA PRO A 13 12.65 -9.62 -26.02
C PRO A 13 12.57 -10.31 -24.66
N THR A 14 11.39 -10.25 -24.04
CA THR A 14 11.07 -11.02 -22.85
C THR A 14 11.25 -12.50 -23.17
N LEU A 15 12.18 -13.16 -22.47
CA LEU A 15 12.45 -14.58 -22.66
C LEU A 15 11.15 -15.40 -22.47
N PRO A 16 10.80 -16.29 -23.41
CA PRO A 16 9.59 -17.08 -23.32
C PRO A 16 9.67 -18.01 -22.10
N MET A 17 8.64 -17.95 -21.26
CA MET A 17 8.53 -18.83 -20.11
C MET A 17 8.64 -20.31 -20.49
N SER A 18 9.40 -21.06 -19.70
CA SER A 18 9.50 -22.52 -19.85
C SER A 18 8.13 -23.20 -19.66
N LYS A 19 7.93 -24.36 -20.29
CA LYS A 19 6.70 -25.18 -20.12
C LYS A 19 6.40 -25.51 -18.66
N SER A 20 7.43 -25.63 -17.82
CA SER A 20 7.31 -25.85 -16.37
C SER A 20 6.78 -24.60 -15.65
N GLN A 21 7.28 -23.41 -15.98
CA GLN A 21 6.78 -22.15 -15.43
C GLN A 21 5.34 -21.87 -15.88
N LYS A 22 4.99 -22.14 -17.14
CA LYS A 22 3.62 -22.01 -17.65
C LYS A 22 2.64 -22.92 -16.91
N ARG A 23 2.95 -24.21 -16.77
CA ARG A 23 2.11 -25.16 -16.02
C ARG A 23 2.00 -24.82 -14.53
N LYS A 24 3.05 -24.27 -13.93
CA LYS A 24 3.03 -23.80 -12.53
C LYS A 24 2.15 -22.55 -12.39
N GLN A 25 2.19 -21.64 -13.35
CA GLN A 25 1.32 -20.46 -13.40
C GLN A 25 -0.14 -20.86 -13.63
N GLU A 26 -0.43 -21.71 -14.61
CA GLU A 26 -1.78 -22.22 -14.90
C GLU A 26 -2.38 -22.96 -13.70
N ARG A 27 -1.61 -23.80 -13.00
CA ARG A 27 -2.08 -24.46 -11.76
C ARG A 27 -2.33 -23.48 -10.62
N ARG A 28 -1.53 -22.42 -10.51
CA ARG A 28 -1.72 -21.36 -9.52
C ARG A 28 -2.98 -20.55 -9.83
N GLU A 29 -3.22 -20.24 -11.10
CA GLU A 29 -4.42 -19.55 -11.58
C GLU A 29 -5.69 -20.40 -11.40
N LEU A 30 -5.64 -21.70 -11.72
CA LEU A 30 -6.73 -22.65 -11.47
C LEU A 30 -7.02 -22.84 -9.97
N SER A 31 -5.98 -22.87 -9.13
CA SER A 31 -6.14 -22.92 -7.67
C SER A 31 -6.69 -21.62 -7.09
N LEU A 32 -6.33 -20.46 -7.65
CA LEU A 32 -6.85 -19.14 -7.29
C LEU A 32 -8.33 -18.99 -7.68
N GLN A 33 -8.76 -19.64 -8.77
CA GLN A 33 -10.15 -19.65 -9.23
C GLN A 33 -11.07 -20.60 -8.45
N ALA A 34 -10.52 -21.61 -7.75
CA ALA A 34 -11.32 -22.64 -7.10
C ALA A 34 -11.98 -22.22 -5.78
N ALA A 35 -11.59 -21.09 -5.18
CA ALA A 35 -12.27 -20.52 -4.01
C ALA A 35 -12.10 -18.99 -4.00
N VAL A 36 -13.16 -18.28 -4.42
CA VAL A 36 -13.25 -16.83 -4.21
C VAL A 36 -13.73 -16.60 -2.78
N LEU A 37 -12.95 -15.88 -1.99
CA LEU A 37 -13.35 -15.48 -0.65
C LEU A 37 -14.32 -14.30 -0.74
N GLU A 38 -15.53 -14.45 -0.24
CA GLU A 38 -16.49 -13.35 -0.14
C GLU A 38 -16.17 -12.53 1.12
N LEU A 39 -15.81 -11.25 0.93
CA LEU A 39 -15.49 -10.33 2.02
C LEU A 39 -16.75 -9.64 2.51
N ASP A 40 -17.25 -10.07 3.67
CA ASP A 40 -18.39 -9.42 4.34
C ASP A 40 -17.91 -8.22 5.17
N LEU A 41 -18.68 -7.12 5.12
CA LEU A 41 -18.49 -5.92 5.97
C LEU A 41 -19.11 -6.09 7.35
N ASN A 42 -20.00 -7.07 7.52
CA ASN A 42 -20.63 -7.39 8.79
C ASN A 42 -19.91 -8.52 9.55
N ASP A 43 -18.77 -9.01 9.02
CA ASP A 43 -17.93 -9.98 9.75
C ASP A 43 -17.52 -9.36 11.10
N PRO A 44 -17.89 -9.96 12.25
CA PRO A 44 -17.57 -9.39 13.56
C PRO A 44 -16.07 -9.15 13.78
N ARG A 45 -15.21 -9.96 13.16
CA ARG A 45 -13.76 -9.77 13.23
C ARG A 45 -13.32 -8.51 12.50
N PHE A 46 -13.88 -8.27 11.31
CA PHE A 46 -13.63 -7.06 10.56
C PHE A 46 -14.12 -5.81 11.30
N LEU A 47 -15.28 -5.89 11.95
CA LEU A 47 -15.82 -4.77 12.72
C LEU A 47 -14.93 -4.41 13.93
N ASP A 48 -14.40 -5.41 14.64
CA ASP A 48 -13.43 -5.20 15.73
C ASP A 48 -12.13 -4.55 15.24
N GLU A 49 -11.62 -5.02 14.10
CA GLU A 49 -10.39 -4.47 13.51
C GLU A 49 -10.59 -3.10 12.92
N LYS A 50 -11.75 -2.82 12.32
CA LYS A 50 -12.12 -1.49 11.86
C LYS A 50 -11.95 -0.49 12.99
N ILE A 51 -12.49 -0.77 14.18
CA ILE A 51 -12.37 0.12 15.34
C ILE A 51 -10.90 0.36 15.69
N GLN A 52 -10.08 -0.70 15.71
CA GLN A 52 -8.66 -0.60 16.04
C GLN A 52 -7.87 0.18 14.99
N VAL A 53 -8.12 -0.06 13.71
CA VAL A 53 -7.46 0.64 12.60
C VAL A 53 -7.88 2.11 12.57
N GLU A 54 -9.18 2.41 12.62
CA GLU A 54 -9.67 3.80 12.66
C GLU A 54 -9.11 4.57 13.86
N SER A 55 -9.00 3.92 15.02
CA SER A 55 -8.36 4.49 16.20
C SER A 55 -6.86 4.76 16.01
N ALA A 56 -6.12 3.81 15.39
CA ALA A 56 -4.70 3.98 15.10
C ALA A 56 -4.46 5.14 14.11
N LEU A 57 -5.28 5.21 13.06
CA LEU A 57 -5.21 6.25 12.03
C LEU A 57 -5.82 7.60 12.47
N GLN A 58 -6.63 7.60 13.53
CA GLN A 58 -7.52 8.70 13.91
C GLN A 58 -8.40 9.18 12.74
N TYR A 59 -8.89 8.23 11.95
CA TYR A 59 -9.66 8.49 10.74
C TYR A 59 -10.87 7.54 10.68
N ASN A 60 -12.07 8.10 10.51
CA ASN A 60 -13.30 7.32 10.34
C ASN A 60 -13.59 7.17 8.85
N PHE A 61 -13.64 5.94 8.34
CA PHE A 61 -13.91 5.68 6.94
C PHE A 61 -15.38 5.89 6.60
N LYS A 62 -15.64 6.61 5.50
CA LYS A 62 -16.99 6.75 4.93
C LYS A 62 -17.34 5.53 4.08
N ASP A 63 -16.37 5.03 3.31
CA ASP A 63 -16.46 3.82 2.52
C ASP A 63 -15.67 2.68 3.16
N LEU A 64 -16.41 1.75 3.79
CA LEU A 64 -15.82 0.58 4.45
C LEU A 64 -15.26 -0.44 3.46
N ILE A 65 -15.63 -0.36 2.17
CA ILE A 65 -15.06 -1.23 1.13
C ILE A 65 -13.58 -0.91 0.96
N LEU A 66 -13.19 0.36 0.99
CA LEU A 66 -11.79 0.78 0.89
C LEU A 66 -10.96 0.25 2.07
N LEU A 67 -11.48 0.36 3.29
CA LEU A 67 -10.82 -0.21 4.46
C LEU A 67 -10.73 -1.74 4.37
N ARG A 68 -11.80 -2.40 3.92
CA ARG A 68 -11.84 -3.86 3.76
C ARG A 68 -10.83 -4.34 2.74
N GLU A 69 -10.71 -3.65 1.62
CA GLU A 69 -9.70 -3.92 0.59
C GLU A 69 -8.29 -3.70 1.14
N ALA A 70 -8.03 -2.56 1.80
CA ALA A 70 -6.71 -2.24 2.34
C ALA A 70 -6.20 -3.28 3.34
N MET A 71 -7.10 -3.82 4.16
CA MET A 71 -6.80 -4.87 5.15
C MET A 71 -6.67 -6.28 4.54
N TYR A 72 -7.08 -6.49 3.28
CA TYR A 72 -6.97 -7.79 2.62
C TYR A 72 -5.59 -7.96 1.99
N THR A 73 -4.70 -8.68 2.68
CA THR A 73 -3.26 -8.83 2.34
C THR A 73 -2.92 -10.10 1.55
N LEU A 74 -3.87 -11.02 1.39
CA LEU A 74 -3.62 -12.37 0.90
C LEU A 74 -3.68 -12.46 -0.64
N LYS A 75 -2.51 -12.64 -1.28
CA LYS A 75 -2.39 -12.78 -2.75
C LYS A 75 -2.69 -14.19 -3.31
N TRP A 76 -3.09 -15.14 -2.47
CA TRP A 76 -3.21 -16.56 -2.81
C TRP A 76 -4.65 -16.99 -3.10
N TYR A 77 -5.61 -16.16 -2.70
CA TYR A 77 -7.03 -16.32 -2.98
C TYR A 77 -7.52 -15.04 -3.63
N ALA A 78 -8.32 -15.17 -4.68
CA ALA A 78 -9.09 -14.04 -5.12
C ALA A 78 -10.16 -13.76 -4.06
N ALA A 79 -10.42 -12.49 -3.78
CA ALA A 79 -11.50 -12.10 -2.89
C ALA A 79 -12.51 -11.23 -3.63
N ARG A 80 -13.79 -11.33 -3.28
CA ARG A 80 -14.83 -10.48 -3.81
C ARG A 80 -15.30 -9.53 -2.72
N LEU A 81 -15.28 -8.25 -3.06
CA LEU A 81 -15.83 -7.19 -2.21
C LEU A 81 -17.36 -7.15 -2.35
N PRO A 82 -18.08 -6.55 -1.39
CA PRO A 82 -19.55 -6.46 -1.42
C PRO A 82 -20.12 -5.74 -2.65
N ASN A 83 -19.35 -4.85 -3.26
CA ASN A 83 -19.72 -4.17 -4.52
C ASN A 83 -19.49 -5.05 -5.77
N GLY A 84 -19.10 -6.30 -5.61
CA GLY A 84 -18.83 -7.26 -6.68
C GLY A 84 -17.42 -7.21 -7.27
N VAL A 85 -16.59 -6.24 -6.87
CA VAL A 85 -15.20 -6.11 -7.34
C VAL A 85 -14.38 -7.32 -6.90
N LEU A 86 -13.63 -7.90 -7.85
CA LEU A 86 -12.78 -9.06 -7.61
C LEU A 86 -11.32 -8.60 -7.40
N LEU A 87 -10.83 -8.75 -6.17
CA LEU A 87 -9.46 -8.52 -5.76
C LEU A 87 -8.58 -9.71 -6.15
N LYS A 88 -7.89 -9.60 -7.30
CA LYS A 88 -6.94 -10.63 -7.77
C LYS A 88 -5.55 -10.48 -7.14
N GLU A 89 -5.17 -9.27 -6.74
CA GLU A 89 -3.83 -8.96 -6.22
C GLU A 89 -3.86 -8.48 -4.77
N ALA A 90 -4.96 -8.77 -4.06
CA ALA A 90 -5.22 -8.29 -2.72
C ALA A 90 -5.19 -6.74 -2.65
N ASN A 91 -4.66 -6.15 -1.57
CA ASN A 91 -4.55 -4.71 -1.37
C ASN A 91 -3.48 -3.99 -2.22
N TYR A 92 -2.86 -4.66 -3.20
CA TYR A 92 -1.68 -4.14 -3.89
C TYR A 92 -1.97 -2.88 -4.72
N GLY A 93 -3.16 -2.76 -5.31
CA GLY A 93 -3.57 -1.56 -6.06
C GLY A 93 -3.64 -0.32 -5.17
N LEU A 94 -4.30 -0.44 -4.01
CA LEU A 94 -4.33 0.62 -3.00
C LEU A 94 -2.94 0.95 -2.47
N ALA A 95 -2.09 -0.06 -2.26
CA ALA A 95 -0.72 0.15 -1.79
C ALA A 95 0.12 0.97 -2.78
N GLN A 96 0.06 0.66 -4.07
CA GLN A 96 0.75 1.44 -5.10
C GLN A 96 0.30 2.91 -5.13
N TYR A 97 -1.02 3.13 -5.02
CA TYR A 97 -1.56 4.48 -4.94
C TYR A 97 -1.09 5.20 -3.66
N GLY A 98 -1.11 4.49 -2.53
CA GLY A 98 -0.67 4.99 -1.23
C GLY A 98 0.80 5.35 -1.15
N ASP A 99 1.72 4.56 -1.73
CA ASP A 99 3.15 4.91 -1.84
C ASP A 99 3.34 6.22 -2.63
N GLY A 100 2.57 6.40 -3.72
CA GLY A 100 2.56 7.64 -4.49
C GLY A 100 2.10 8.84 -3.66
N VAL A 101 0.99 8.71 -2.94
CA VAL A 101 0.45 9.77 -2.05
C VAL A 101 1.42 10.09 -0.91
N LEU A 102 1.98 9.06 -0.28
CA LEU A 102 2.97 9.20 0.79
C LEU A 102 4.15 10.05 0.34
N ARG A 103 4.73 9.74 -0.84
CA ARG A 103 5.83 10.52 -1.40
C ARG A 103 5.42 11.95 -1.74
N ASP A 104 4.28 12.15 -2.40
CA ASP A 104 3.81 13.48 -2.79
C ASP A 104 3.62 14.40 -1.57
N VAL A 105 2.91 13.94 -0.55
CA VAL A 105 2.61 14.74 0.65
C VAL A 105 3.89 15.05 1.43
N LEU A 106 4.79 14.09 1.62
CA LEU A 106 6.06 14.32 2.32
C LEU A 106 6.95 15.32 1.58
N LEU A 107 7.06 15.17 0.25
CA LEU A 107 7.81 16.13 -0.58
C LEU A 107 7.18 17.51 -0.48
N ALA A 108 5.86 17.64 -0.67
CA ALA A 108 5.17 18.92 -0.63
C ALA A 108 5.37 19.65 0.70
N CYS A 109 5.24 18.94 1.84
CA CYS A 109 5.41 19.54 3.16
C CYS A 109 6.86 19.96 3.42
N TRP A 110 7.83 19.07 3.21
CA TRP A 110 9.23 19.39 3.50
C TRP A 110 9.86 20.34 2.50
N PHE A 111 9.42 20.36 1.24
CA PHE A 111 9.79 21.44 0.31
C PHE A 111 9.19 22.78 0.73
N GLY A 112 7.94 22.80 1.19
CA GLY A 112 7.30 24.02 1.70
C GLY A 112 7.98 24.61 2.94
N GLN A 113 8.70 23.79 3.70
CA GLN A 113 9.51 24.23 4.84
C GLN A 113 10.87 24.82 4.42
N LEU A 114 11.30 24.61 3.17
CA LEU A 114 12.51 25.26 2.69
C LEU A 114 12.20 26.70 2.32
N GLY A 115 13.00 27.62 2.86
CA GLY A 115 12.91 29.04 2.54
C GLY A 115 13.20 29.34 1.06
N PRO A 116 13.11 30.62 0.64
CA PRO A 116 13.28 31.04 -0.74
C PRO A 116 14.63 30.64 -1.37
N ASP A 117 15.67 30.41 -0.57
CA ASP A 117 17.00 30.00 -1.02
C ASP A 117 17.14 28.48 -1.24
N ASN A 118 16.24 27.93 -2.05
CA ASN A 118 16.17 26.51 -2.41
C ASN A 118 17.36 26.05 -3.27
N THR A 119 18.50 25.79 -2.63
CA THR A 119 19.68 25.23 -3.31
C THR A 119 19.49 23.74 -3.64
N ARG A 120 20.14 23.27 -4.71
CA ARG A 120 20.13 21.85 -5.13
C ARG A 120 20.55 20.87 -4.02
N MET A 121 21.43 21.32 -3.10
CA MET A 121 21.84 20.55 -1.94
C MET A 121 20.69 20.33 -0.94
N LEU A 122 19.82 21.33 -0.73
CA LEU A 122 18.65 21.21 0.14
C LEU A 122 17.60 20.26 -0.47
N ILE A 123 17.40 20.31 -1.79
CA ILE A 123 16.54 19.37 -2.52
C ILE A 123 17.00 17.92 -2.30
N GLY A 124 18.31 17.66 -2.43
CA GLY A 124 18.87 16.32 -2.18
C GLY A 124 18.66 15.84 -0.74
N LYS A 125 18.76 16.74 0.25
CA LYS A 125 18.48 16.41 1.66
C LYS A 125 17.01 16.06 1.90
N VAL A 126 16.07 16.77 1.27
CA VAL A 126 14.64 16.44 1.36
C VAL A 126 14.37 15.05 0.77
N GLN A 127 14.93 14.75 -0.41
CA GLN A 127 14.79 13.42 -1.01
C GLN A 127 15.35 12.31 -0.13
N GLN A 128 16.52 12.52 0.49
CA GLN A 128 17.10 11.56 1.44
C GLN A 128 16.20 11.36 2.67
N ARG A 129 15.61 12.44 3.19
CA ARG A 129 14.68 12.39 4.32
C ARG A 129 13.41 11.58 3.97
N VAL A 130 12.86 11.78 2.77
CA VAL A 130 11.73 10.98 2.25
C VAL A 130 12.13 9.52 2.14
N GLN A 131 13.27 9.22 1.52
CA GLN A 131 13.70 7.85 1.32
C GLN A 131 13.93 7.09 2.64
N ALA A 132 14.27 7.79 3.72
CA ALA A 132 14.45 7.17 5.04
C ALA A 132 13.15 6.69 5.69
N VAL A 133 12.02 7.35 5.41
CA VAL A 133 10.73 7.09 6.10
C VAL A 133 9.75 6.23 5.28
N ILE A 134 10.03 5.99 4.00
CA ILE A 134 9.18 5.18 3.12
C ILE A 134 9.70 3.75 2.91
N THR A 135 10.72 3.32 3.65
CA THR A 135 11.25 1.95 3.52
C THR A 135 10.31 0.93 4.13
N ASP A 136 10.22 -0.28 3.55
CA ASP A 136 9.41 -1.38 4.11
C ASP A 136 9.72 -1.61 5.59
N LYS A 137 11.01 -1.56 5.97
CA LYS A 137 11.46 -1.68 7.36
C LYS A 137 10.88 -0.59 8.27
N TYR A 138 10.86 0.66 7.81
CA TYR A 138 10.29 1.77 8.57
C TYR A 138 8.78 1.65 8.67
N LEU A 139 8.09 1.35 7.57
CA LEU A 139 6.64 1.17 7.54
C LEU A 139 6.18 -0.02 8.39
N LYS A 140 6.96 -1.11 8.43
CA LYS A 140 6.74 -2.20 9.38
C LYS A 140 6.87 -1.73 10.83
N LYS A 141 7.91 -0.95 11.16
CA LYS A 141 8.07 -0.39 12.50
C LYS A 141 6.87 0.48 12.88
N VAL A 142 6.42 1.32 11.97
CA VAL A 142 5.18 2.12 12.14
C VAL A 142 3.99 1.21 12.43
N ALA A 143 3.80 0.14 11.67
CA ALA A 143 2.73 -0.83 11.91
C ALA A 143 2.83 -1.49 13.30
N ASP A 144 4.05 -1.83 13.74
CA ASP A 144 4.29 -2.40 15.07
C ASP A 144 3.94 -1.39 16.18
N ASP A 145 4.39 -0.14 16.05
CA ASP A 145 4.16 0.94 17.04
C ASP A 145 2.67 1.28 17.20
N HIS A 146 1.87 1.11 16.14
CA HIS A 146 0.42 1.35 16.15
C HIS A 146 -0.41 0.07 16.38
N GLY A 147 0.22 -1.08 16.63
CA GLY A 147 -0.48 -2.36 16.85
C GLY A 147 -1.14 -2.97 15.61
N ILE A 148 -0.91 -2.40 14.43
CA ILE A 148 -1.49 -2.85 13.15
C ILE A 148 -0.91 -4.21 12.74
N THR A 149 0.36 -4.48 13.05
CA THR A 149 0.98 -5.78 12.76
C THR A 149 0.20 -6.94 13.36
N ASP A 150 -0.28 -6.80 14.60
CA ASP A 150 -1.07 -7.85 15.27
C ASP A 150 -2.44 -8.06 14.63
N LEU A 151 -3.05 -7.00 14.09
CA LEU A 151 -4.28 -7.10 13.31
C LEU A 151 -4.04 -7.87 12.01
N ILE A 152 -2.97 -7.56 11.29
CA ILE A 152 -2.60 -8.25 10.04
C ILE A 152 -2.38 -9.74 10.32
N ARG A 153 -1.66 -10.09 11.40
CA ARG A 153 -1.40 -11.48 11.80
C ARG A 153 -2.67 -12.30 11.97
N LYS A 154 -3.73 -11.74 12.55
CA LYS A 154 -5.01 -12.45 12.77
C LYS A 154 -5.65 -12.94 11.45
N TRP A 155 -5.39 -12.26 10.33
CA TRP A 155 -5.89 -12.65 9.00
C TRP A 155 -4.97 -13.59 8.23
N TYR A 156 -3.71 -13.71 8.64
CA TYR A 156 -2.79 -14.62 7.98
C TYR A 156 -3.12 -16.06 8.37
N PRO A 157 -3.49 -16.94 7.42
CA PRO A 157 -3.80 -18.32 7.75
C PRO A 157 -2.55 -19.02 8.28
N THR A 158 -2.55 -19.28 9.58
CA THR A 158 -1.44 -19.90 10.33
C THR A 158 -1.06 -21.28 9.77
N ALA A 159 -2.02 -21.96 9.14
CA ALA A 159 -1.85 -23.28 8.55
C ALA A 159 -0.92 -23.29 7.32
N MET A 160 -0.66 -22.14 6.69
CA MET A 160 0.13 -22.08 5.44
C MET A 160 1.36 -21.17 5.51
N MET A 161 1.51 -20.32 6.53
CA MET A 161 2.66 -19.41 6.66
C MET A 161 3.13 -19.16 8.09
N LYS A 162 4.45 -18.98 8.24
CA LYS A 162 5.08 -18.29 9.38
C LYS A 162 4.92 -16.79 9.15
N GLU A 163 3.91 -16.17 9.75
CA GLU A 163 3.80 -14.71 9.95
C GLU A 163 3.77 -13.83 8.67
N PRO A 164 3.12 -12.65 8.68
CA PRO A 164 3.31 -11.67 7.62
C PRO A 164 4.77 -11.18 7.60
N GLY A 165 5.43 -11.31 6.44
CA GLY A 165 6.77 -10.75 6.24
C GLY A 165 6.75 -9.22 6.24
N GLU A 166 7.92 -8.60 6.44
CA GLU A 166 8.11 -7.14 6.47
C GLU A 166 7.39 -6.42 5.32
N LYS A 167 7.58 -6.91 4.09
CA LYS A 167 6.93 -6.36 2.89
C LYS A 167 5.41 -6.39 2.95
N GLY A 168 4.81 -7.48 3.45
CA GLY A 168 3.34 -7.58 3.53
C GLY A 168 2.75 -6.57 4.52
N ILE A 169 3.44 -6.35 5.64
CA ILE A 169 3.06 -5.35 6.63
C ILE A 169 3.19 -3.94 6.04
N ALA A 170 4.33 -3.62 5.44
CA ALA A 170 4.56 -2.33 4.79
C ALA A 170 3.53 -2.02 3.71
N THR A 171 3.26 -2.98 2.81
CA THR A 171 2.21 -2.86 1.77
C THR A 171 0.83 -2.60 2.36
N THR A 172 0.53 -3.11 3.56
CA THR A 172 -0.75 -2.84 4.23
C THR A 172 -0.82 -1.39 4.73
N ILE A 173 0.26 -0.85 5.29
CA ILE A 173 0.33 0.56 5.69
C ILE A 173 0.17 1.47 4.47
N GLU A 174 0.85 1.17 3.36
CA GLU A 174 0.67 1.89 2.10
C GLU A 174 -0.78 1.82 1.62
N ALA A 175 -1.41 0.64 1.66
CA ALA A 175 -2.80 0.48 1.25
C ALA A 175 -3.77 1.27 2.14
N LEU A 176 -3.53 1.34 3.45
CA LEU A 176 -4.33 2.16 4.36
C LEU A 176 -4.19 3.65 4.04
N ILE A 177 -2.97 4.14 3.75
CA ILE A 177 -2.75 5.52 3.30
C ILE A 177 -3.51 5.78 1.99
N GLY A 178 -3.45 4.85 1.03
CA GLY A 178 -4.18 4.93 -0.23
C GLY A 178 -5.70 4.96 -0.02
N ALA A 179 -6.22 4.13 0.88
CA ALA A 179 -7.65 4.10 1.23
C ALA A 179 -8.11 5.42 1.85
N VAL A 180 -7.36 6.00 2.80
CA VAL A 180 -7.68 7.31 3.38
C VAL A 180 -7.63 8.41 2.31
N ALA A 181 -6.65 8.36 1.40
CA ALA A 181 -6.54 9.33 0.31
C ALA A 181 -7.77 9.31 -0.61
N ILE A 182 -8.28 8.14 -0.98
CA ILE A 182 -9.49 8.03 -1.80
C ILE A 182 -10.73 8.46 -0.99
N ASP A 183 -10.89 7.98 0.24
CA ASP A 183 -12.08 8.23 1.08
C ASP A 183 -12.23 9.71 1.51
N SER A 184 -11.10 10.39 1.66
CA SER A 184 -11.05 11.84 1.94
C SER A 184 -11.20 12.71 0.68
N GLY A 185 -11.22 12.12 -0.52
CA GLY A 185 -11.23 12.88 -1.78
C GLY A 185 -9.90 13.58 -2.07
N GLY A 186 -8.79 13.08 -1.52
CA GLY A 186 -7.45 13.66 -1.67
C GLY A 186 -7.22 14.91 -0.83
N ASP A 187 -7.95 15.07 0.29
CA ASP A 187 -7.76 16.21 1.20
C ASP A 187 -6.34 16.20 1.78
N ARG A 188 -5.53 17.18 1.36
CA ARG A 188 -4.12 17.30 1.76
C ARG A 188 -3.95 17.51 3.26
N GLU A 189 -4.87 18.19 3.93
CA GLU A 189 -4.75 18.44 5.36
C GLU A 189 -5.07 17.16 6.17
N VAL A 190 -6.05 16.38 5.72
CA VAL A 190 -6.32 15.05 6.28
C VAL A 190 -5.09 14.15 6.11
N LEU A 191 -4.51 14.10 4.91
CA LEU A 191 -3.34 13.29 4.62
C LEU A 191 -2.10 13.74 5.39
N ARG A 192 -1.89 15.05 5.56
CA ARG A 192 -0.80 15.58 6.38
C ARG A 192 -0.95 15.13 7.83
N LYS A 193 -2.14 15.29 8.44
CA LYS A 193 -2.41 14.84 9.82
C LYS A 193 -2.21 13.34 9.98
N LEU A 194 -2.68 12.55 9.02
CA LEU A 194 -2.47 11.10 8.97
C LEU A 194 -0.98 10.77 9.01
N LEU A 195 -0.17 11.36 8.13
CA LEU A 195 1.26 11.06 8.03
C LEU A 195 2.06 11.52 9.25
N VAL A 196 1.74 12.68 9.82
CA VAL A 196 2.34 13.13 11.10
C VAL A 196 2.06 12.11 12.20
N ARG A 197 0.82 11.63 12.28
CA ARG A 197 0.40 10.65 13.30
C ARG A 197 1.03 9.28 13.09
N LEU A 198 1.01 8.77 11.86
CA LEU A 198 1.53 7.45 11.53
C LEU A 198 3.05 7.40 11.66
N LEU A 199 3.75 8.33 11.02
CA LEU A 199 5.20 8.29 10.90
C LEU A 199 5.89 8.99 12.08
N GLY A 200 5.19 9.79 12.88
CA GLY A 200 5.81 10.57 13.95
C GLY A 200 6.78 11.63 13.42
N VAL A 201 6.51 12.16 12.23
CA VAL A 201 7.35 13.17 11.56
C VAL A 201 6.66 14.54 11.57
N GLU A 202 7.45 15.61 11.64
CA GLU A 202 6.94 16.98 11.53
C GLU A 202 6.73 17.36 10.06
N LEU A 203 5.48 17.68 9.69
CA LEU A 203 5.05 18.10 8.35
C LEU A 203 4.37 19.46 8.37
#